data_AF-A0A1H3HUR8-F1
#
_entry.id   AF-A0A1H3HUR8-F1
#
_cell.length_a   1.000
_cell.length_b   1.000
_cell.length_c   1.000
_cell.angle_alpha   90.00
_cell.angle_beta   90.00
_cell.angle_gamma   90.00
#
_symmetry.space_group_name_H-M   'P 1'
#
loop_
_entity.id
_entity.type
_entity.pdbx_description
1 polymer ?
#
loop_
_entity_poly.entity_id
_entity_poly.type
_entity_poly.pdbx_seq_one_letter_code
_entity_poly.pdbx_strand_id
1 'polypeptide(L)'
;MFVEGKIKTYNEERGFGFISRDGESKDLFFHIKDFPNKSVEPKIGENLKFRIVEDNGKLKADQIVRLEFKIESVTHTPQSRAQANRSHRDRSKAKQAKPVSGLFTTIIGFVIIVGLAYMVYGKYQRWQLAQQPAIAPAQTIVTQPIDSNPNGYRCDGRIHCGQMNSREEARWFVSNCPGTKMDGNNDGEPCENDSRW
;
A
#
# COMPACT_ATOMS: atom_id res chain seq x y z
N MET A 1 35.24 20.88 -23.92
CA MET A 1 35.92 20.94 -25.22
C MET A 1 35.34 19.84 -26.10
N PHE A 2 35.17 20.09 -27.41
CA PHE A 2 34.81 19.01 -28.34
C PHE A 2 36.07 18.28 -28.77
N VAL A 3 35.98 16.97 -28.87
CA VAL A 3 37.04 16.07 -29.32
C VAL A 3 36.49 15.19 -30.43
N GLU A 4 37.39 14.62 -31.21
CA GLU A 4 37.05 13.75 -32.33
C GLU A 4 37.55 12.34 -32.04
N GLY A 5 36.87 11.35 -32.62
CA GLY A 5 37.18 9.94 -32.42
C GLY A 5 36.35 9.06 -33.33
N LYS A 6 36.62 7.75 -33.27
CA LYS A 6 35.96 6.73 -34.10
C LYS A 6 35.23 5.71 -33.26
N ILE A 7 34.08 5.25 -33.72
CA ILE A 7 33.37 4.16 -33.05
C ILE A 7 34.21 2.88 -33.15
N LYS A 8 34.63 2.35 -32.01
CA LYS A 8 35.41 1.11 -31.92
C LYS A 8 34.50 -0.11 -31.82
N THR A 9 33.49 -0.02 -30.96
CA THR A 9 32.51 -1.08 -30.73
C THR A 9 31.13 -0.48 -30.54
N TYR A 10 30.11 -1.18 -30.98
CA TYR A 10 28.72 -0.81 -30.80
C TYR A 10 27.88 -2.08 -30.63
N ASN A 11 27.01 -2.08 -29.62
CA ASN A 11 26.05 -3.14 -29.36
C ASN A 11 24.65 -2.60 -29.66
N GLU A 12 24.04 -3.11 -30.74
CA GLU A 12 22.71 -2.72 -31.23
C GLU A 12 21.60 -3.08 -30.23
N GLU A 13 21.64 -4.28 -29.64
CA GLU A 13 20.61 -4.76 -28.71
C GLU A 13 20.50 -3.89 -27.46
N ARG A 14 21.65 -3.44 -26.93
CA ARG A 14 21.72 -2.62 -25.72
C ARG A 14 21.84 -1.12 -25.99
N GLY A 15 22.12 -0.73 -27.24
CA GLY A 15 22.19 0.67 -27.67
C GLY A 15 23.35 1.47 -27.05
N PHE A 16 24.48 0.84 -26.76
CA PHE A 16 25.68 1.52 -26.27
C PHE A 16 26.93 1.08 -27.02
N GLY A 17 27.99 1.88 -26.93
CA GLY A 17 29.26 1.55 -27.54
C GLY A 17 30.42 2.32 -26.94
N PHE A 18 31.56 2.21 -27.60
CA PHE A 18 32.80 2.85 -27.19
C PHE A 18 33.46 3.58 -28.37
N ILE A 19 33.96 4.77 -28.09
CA ILE A 19 34.70 5.62 -29.03
C ILE A 19 36.19 5.56 -28.70
N SER A 20 36.99 5.25 -29.71
CA SER A 20 38.44 5.35 -29.68
C SER A 20 38.86 6.77 -30.05
N ARG A 21 39.83 7.32 -29.31
CA ARG A 21 40.45 8.63 -29.57
C ARG A 21 41.92 8.45 -29.91
N ASP A 22 42.40 9.22 -30.88
CA ASP A 22 43.80 9.17 -31.28
C ASP A 22 44.69 9.68 -30.14
N GLY A 23 45.66 8.85 -29.71
CA GLY A 23 46.60 9.17 -28.63
C GLY A 23 46.11 8.89 -27.21
N GLU A 24 44.93 8.31 -27.01
CA GLU A 24 44.41 7.91 -25.69
C GLU A 24 44.16 6.40 -25.63
N SER A 25 44.58 5.75 -24.53
CA SER A 25 44.38 4.31 -24.33
C SER A 25 43.01 3.93 -23.78
N LYS A 26 42.28 4.90 -23.23
CA LYS A 26 40.95 4.69 -22.64
C LYS A 26 39.87 4.95 -23.67
N ASP A 27 39.08 3.92 -23.94
CA ASP A 27 37.89 4.04 -24.78
C ASP A 27 36.79 4.81 -24.02
N LEU A 28 36.09 5.69 -24.72
CA LEU A 28 35.05 6.51 -24.13
C LEU A 28 33.66 5.91 -24.36
N PHE A 29 32.89 5.76 -23.28
CA PHE A 29 31.53 5.22 -23.35
C PHE A 29 30.55 6.19 -24.01
N PHE A 30 29.62 5.68 -24.82
CA PHE A 30 28.49 6.45 -25.34
C PHE A 30 27.20 5.63 -25.35
N HIS A 31 26.06 6.31 -25.33
CA HIS A 31 24.74 5.70 -25.53
C HIS A 31 24.09 6.25 -26.82
N ILE A 32 23.36 5.41 -27.58
CA ILE A 32 22.58 5.84 -28.75
C ILE A 32 21.59 6.99 -28.46
N LYS A 33 21.21 7.19 -27.19
CA LYS A 33 20.34 8.30 -26.77
C LYS A 33 20.99 9.67 -26.93
N ASP A 34 22.32 9.73 -26.90
CA ASP A 34 23.11 10.95 -27.02
C ASP A 34 23.37 11.33 -28.49
N PHE A 35 22.92 10.50 -29.44
CA PHE A 35 22.96 10.80 -30.87
C PHE A 35 21.78 11.67 -31.31
N PRO A 36 21.99 12.59 -32.26
CA PRO A 36 20.97 13.53 -32.74
C PRO A 36 19.85 12.81 -33.52
N ASN A 37 20.22 11.80 -34.31
CA ASN A 37 19.28 11.00 -35.10
C ASN A 37 19.30 9.56 -34.61
N LYS A 38 18.17 9.12 -34.03
CA LYS A 38 17.97 7.76 -33.49
C LYS A 38 17.58 6.74 -34.56
N SER A 39 17.11 7.21 -35.72
CA SER A 39 16.69 6.34 -36.83
C SER A 39 17.87 5.76 -37.60
N VAL A 40 19.08 6.25 -37.34
CA VAL A 40 20.30 5.81 -38.00
C VAL A 40 21.16 5.16 -36.94
N GLU A 41 21.58 3.93 -37.17
CA GLU A 41 22.46 3.23 -36.25
C GLU A 41 23.90 3.74 -36.39
N PRO A 42 24.64 3.86 -35.27
CA PRO A 42 26.08 4.14 -35.32
C PRO A 42 26.84 2.99 -35.99
N LYS A 43 27.77 3.30 -36.91
CA LYS A 43 28.58 2.28 -37.59
C LYS A 43 29.99 2.21 -37.00
N ILE A 44 30.50 0.99 -36.85
CA ILE A 44 31.90 0.78 -36.42
C ILE A 44 32.82 1.45 -37.45
N GLY A 45 33.78 2.24 -36.96
CA GLY A 45 34.70 3.04 -37.77
C GLY A 45 34.22 4.45 -38.12
N GLU A 46 32.97 4.82 -37.83
CA GLU A 46 32.40 6.15 -38.14
C GLU A 46 33.10 7.25 -37.35
N ASN A 47 33.45 8.34 -38.03
CA ASN A 47 34.06 9.52 -37.43
C ASN A 47 33.01 10.42 -36.74
N LEU A 48 33.23 10.69 -35.46
CA LEU A 48 32.35 11.47 -34.61
C LEU A 48 33.08 12.63 -33.95
N LYS A 49 32.34 13.70 -33.68
CA LYS A 49 32.75 14.82 -32.83
C LYS A 49 31.84 14.89 -31.62
N PHE A 50 32.38 14.93 -30.42
CA PHE A 50 31.60 14.83 -29.19
C PHE A 50 32.28 15.59 -28.06
N ARG A 51 31.53 15.80 -26.98
CA ARG A 51 32.01 16.42 -25.75
C ARG A 51 32.20 15.35 -24.69
N ILE A 52 33.29 15.41 -23.95
CA ILE A 52 33.52 14.52 -22.81
C ILE A 52 32.86 15.13 -21.59
N VAL A 53 32.01 14.35 -20.92
CA VAL A 53 31.29 14.72 -19.70
C VAL A 53 31.48 13.59 -18.67
N GLU A 54 31.64 13.96 -17.41
CA GLU A 54 31.64 13.00 -16.30
C GLU A 54 30.22 12.84 -15.75
N ASP A 55 29.76 11.60 -15.61
CA ASP A 55 28.45 11.25 -15.08
C ASP A 55 28.61 10.10 -14.08
N ASN A 56 28.33 10.37 -12.80
CA ASN A 56 28.50 9.41 -11.70
C ASN A 56 29.93 8.80 -11.63
N GLY A 57 30.95 9.62 -11.85
CA GLY A 57 32.36 9.20 -11.83
C GLY A 57 32.80 8.39 -13.06
N LYS A 58 31.96 8.30 -14.09
CA LYS A 58 32.29 7.67 -15.38
C LYS A 58 32.34 8.72 -16.48
N LEU A 59 33.39 8.68 -17.28
CA LEU A 59 33.50 9.53 -18.47
C LEU A 59 32.61 8.98 -19.58
N LYS A 60 31.80 9.84 -20.19
CA LYS A 60 30.96 9.53 -21.34
C LYS A 60 31.06 10.61 -22.41
N ALA A 61 30.74 10.23 -23.64
CA ALA A 61 30.51 11.15 -24.74
C ALA A 61 29.08 11.72 -24.66
N ASP A 62 28.96 13.04 -24.78
CA ASP A 62 27.71 13.78 -24.89
C ASP A 62 27.77 14.72 -26.11
N GLN A 63 26.61 15.17 -26.61
CA GLN A 63 26.48 16.05 -27.78
C GLN A 63 27.24 15.50 -29.01
N ILE A 64 26.92 14.28 -29.40
CA ILE A 64 27.60 13.58 -30.50
C ILE A 64 27.15 14.14 -31.85
N VAL A 65 28.09 14.45 -32.73
CA VAL A 65 27.87 14.91 -34.10
C VAL A 65 28.57 13.93 -35.03
N ARG A 66 27.83 13.40 -36.02
CA ARG A 66 28.37 12.51 -37.05
C ARG A 66 29.04 13.36 -38.13
N LEU A 67 30.31 13.13 -38.42
CA LEU A 67 31.07 13.92 -39.39
C LEU A 67 30.88 13.41 -40.83
N GLU A 68 30.61 12.12 -41.00
CA GLU A 68 30.55 11.47 -42.32
C GLU A 68 29.12 11.20 -42.81
N PHE A 69 28.10 11.62 -42.05
CA PHE A 69 26.71 11.38 -42.42
C PHE A 69 26.23 12.44 -43.41
N LYS A 70 26.36 12.16 -44.72
CA LYS A 70 25.63 12.89 -45.76
C LYS A 70 24.16 12.53 -45.61
N ILE A 71 23.40 13.36 -44.89
CA ILE A 71 21.95 13.26 -44.89
C ILE A 71 21.52 13.53 -46.34
N GLU A 72 21.18 12.49 -47.09
CA GLU A 72 20.32 12.65 -48.26
C GLU A 72 18.99 13.16 -47.72
N SER A 73 18.89 14.48 -47.63
CA SER A 73 17.65 15.15 -47.28
C SER A 73 16.64 14.70 -48.32
N VAL A 74 15.72 13.82 -47.94
CA VAL A 74 14.49 13.60 -48.67
C VAL A 74 13.87 14.99 -48.84
N THR A 75 13.92 15.51 -50.06
CA THR A 75 13.38 16.80 -50.44
C THR A 75 11.90 16.80 -50.06
N HIS A 76 11.56 17.37 -48.90
CA HIS A 76 10.17 17.58 -48.53
C HIS A 76 9.58 18.59 -49.51
N THR A 77 8.68 18.10 -50.38
CA THR A 77 7.90 18.92 -51.29
C THR A 77 7.10 19.98 -50.51
N PRO A 78 6.89 21.18 -51.09
CA PRO A 78 6.29 22.33 -50.39
C PRO A 78 4.83 22.13 -49.94
N GLN A 79 4.19 21.00 -50.24
CA GLN A 79 2.82 20.72 -49.83
C GLN A 79 2.66 20.41 -48.33
N SER A 80 3.71 19.97 -47.62
CA SER A 80 3.62 19.67 -46.18
C SER A 80 3.58 20.91 -45.27
N ARG A 81 3.94 22.09 -45.79
CA ARG A 81 3.94 23.35 -45.02
C ARG A 81 2.54 23.93 -44.79
N ALA A 82 1.58 23.65 -45.67
CA ALA A 82 0.23 24.21 -45.57
C ALA A 82 -0.61 23.57 -44.44
N GLN A 83 -0.28 22.33 -44.03
CA GLN A 83 -0.98 21.67 -42.92
C GLN A 83 -0.39 22.01 -41.54
N ALA A 84 0.90 22.35 -41.47
CA ALA A 84 1.57 22.70 -40.20
C ALA A 84 1.17 24.09 -39.65
N ASN A 85 0.58 24.97 -40.48
CA ASN A 85 0.28 26.35 -40.08
C ASN A 85 -1.14 26.53 -39.49
N ARG A 86 -1.97 25.48 -39.48
CA ARG A 86 -3.28 25.52 -38.78
C ARG A 86 -3.18 25.14 -37.31
N SER A 87 -2.12 24.47 -36.88
CA SER A 87 -1.96 23.97 -35.50
C SER A 87 -1.24 24.94 -34.55
N HIS A 88 -0.71 26.06 -35.05
CA HIS A 88 0.09 26.98 -34.23
C HIS A 88 -0.71 28.13 -33.59
N ARG A 89 -2.01 28.26 -33.89
CA ARG A 89 -2.83 29.39 -33.39
C ARG A 89 -3.58 29.11 -32.08
N ASP A 90 -3.69 27.87 -31.63
CA ASP A 90 -4.31 27.53 -30.33
C ASP A 90 -3.30 27.27 -29.19
N ARG A 91 -2.00 27.35 -29.48
CA ARG A 91 -0.94 27.03 -28.49
C ARG A 91 -0.38 28.27 -27.79
N SER A 92 -1.25 29.17 -27.35
CA SER A 92 -0.86 30.31 -26.51
C SER A 92 -1.76 30.49 -25.29
N LYS A 93 -1.99 29.40 -24.53
CA LYS A 93 -2.17 29.44 -23.07
C LYS A 93 -2.28 28.01 -22.49
N ALA A 94 -1.62 27.82 -21.34
CA ALA A 94 -1.73 26.69 -20.41
C ALA A 94 -0.97 25.38 -20.71
N LYS A 95 0.30 25.36 -20.26
CA LYS A 95 0.97 24.34 -19.43
C LYS A 95 0.77 22.83 -19.74
N GLN A 96 1.88 22.22 -20.20
CA GLN A 96 2.50 20.99 -19.69
C GLN A 96 1.60 19.76 -19.42
N ALA A 97 1.52 18.84 -20.38
CA ALA A 97 1.26 17.42 -20.13
C ALA A 97 1.90 16.56 -21.22
N LYS A 98 2.61 15.49 -20.82
CA LYS A 98 3.30 14.52 -21.69
C LYS A 98 2.30 13.49 -22.25
N PRO A 99 2.59 12.86 -23.42
CA PRO A 99 1.65 11.97 -24.09
C PRO A 99 1.48 10.63 -23.33
N VAL A 100 0.23 10.26 -23.10
CA VAL A 100 -0.19 9.03 -22.43
C VAL A 100 -0.49 7.95 -23.47
N SER A 101 0.41 6.97 -23.59
CA SER A 101 0.09 5.63 -24.10
C SER A 101 -0.05 4.66 -22.91
N GLY A 102 -0.91 5.03 -21.96
CA GLY A 102 -0.89 4.51 -20.58
C GLY A 102 -2.21 3.94 -20.07
N LEU A 103 -2.99 3.26 -20.90
CA LEU A 103 -4.22 2.62 -20.41
C LEU A 103 -3.94 1.33 -19.61
N PHE A 104 -2.95 0.53 -20.03
CA PHE A 104 -2.63 -0.72 -19.33
C PHE A 104 -1.68 -0.53 -18.14
N THR A 105 -0.76 0.44 -18.21
CA THR A 105 0.18 0.72 -17.12
C THR A 105 -0.50 1.36 -15.91
N THR A 106 -1.55 2.17 -16.12
CA THR A 106 -2.34 2.73 -15.02
C THR A 106 -3.17 1.66 -14.34
N ILE A 107 -3.84 0.78 -15.08
CA ILE A 107 -4.63 -0.33 -14.49
C ILE A 107 -3.73 -1.29 -13.70
N ILE A 108 -2.58 -1.69 -14.26
CA ILE A 108 -1.61 -2.55 -13.55
C ILE A 108 -1.09 -1.82 -12.30
N GLY A 109 -0.80 -0.53 -12.40
CA GLY A 109 -0.42 0.30 -11.25
C GLY A 109 -1.49 0.34 -10.16
N PHE A 110 -2.75 0.57 -10.53
CA PHE A 110 -3.87 0.56 -9.59
C PHE A 110 -4.07 -0.81 -8.93
N VAL A 111 -3.96 -1.90 -9.69
CA VAL A 111 -4.06 -3.27 -9.13
C VAL A 111 -2.93 -3.54 -8.14
N ILE A 112 -1.70 -3.13 -8.44
CA ILE A 112 -0.57 -3.26 -7.50
C ILE A 112 -0.80 -2.42 -6.25
N ILE A 113 -1.26 -1.17 -6.39
CA ILE A 113 -1.54 -0.27 -5.26
C ILE A 113 -2.66 -0.85 -4.37
N VAL A 114 -3.75 -1.32 -4.97
CA VAL A 114 -4.87 -1.94 -4.25
C VAL A 114 -4.42 -3.24 -3.56
N GLY A 115 -3.61 -4.06 -4.23
CA GLY A 115 -3.04 -5.28 -3.65
C GLY A 115 -2.12 -5.01 -2.46
N LEU A 116 -1.22 -4.02 -2.58
CA LEU A 116 -0.36 -3.57 -1.49
C LEU A 116 -1.17 -2.98 -0.34
N ALA A 117 -2.20 -2.18 -0.63
CA ALA A 117 -3.10 -1.62 0.38
C ALA A 117 -3.85 -2.73 1.13
N TYR A 118 -4.35 -3.75 0.43
CA TYR A 118 -5.02 -4.90 1.06
C TYR A 118 -4.05 -5.72 1.92
N MET A 119 -2.82 -5.93 1.46
CA MET A 119 -1.78 -6.63 2.21
C MET A 119 -1.39 -5.88 3.49
N VAL A 120 -1.23 -4.55 3.40
CA VAL A 120 -0.95 -3.68 4.55
C VAL A 120 -2.13 -3.65 5.51
N TYR A 121 -3.36 -3.55 4.99
CA TYR A 121 -4.59 -3.55 5.80
C TYR A 121 -4.75 -4.86 6.57
N GLY A 122 -4.50 -6.02 5.95
CA GLY A 122 -4.52 -7.31 6.64
C GLY A 122 -3.47 -7.42 7.74
N LYS A 123 -2.27 -6.86 7.54
CA LYS A 123 -1.24 -6.80 8.58
C LYS A 123 -1.61 -5.82 9.71
N TYR A 124 -2.21 -4.68 9.36
CA TYR A 124 -2.68 -3.67 10.30
C TYR A 124 -3.83 -4.21 11.17
N GLN A 125 -4.80 -4.92 10.58
CA GLN A 125 -5.85 -5.60 11.32
C GLN A 125 -5.29 -6.61 12.31
N ARG A 126 -4.36 -7.47 11.88
CA ARG A 126 -3.71 -8.44 12.79
C ARG A 126 -2.94 -7.76 13.92
N TRP A 127 -2.29 -6.64 13.61
CA TRP A 127 -1.59 -5.84 14.60
C TRP A 127 -2.55 -5.19 15.59
N GLN A 128 -3.72 -4.70 15.14
CA GLN A 128 -4.78 -4.19 16.01
C GLN A 128 -5.42 -5.29 16.87
N LEU A 129 -5.68 -6.48 16.33
CA LEU A 129 -6.16 -7.63 17.12
C LEU A 129 -5.12 -8.06 18.18
N ALA A 130 -3.84 -8.02 17.86
CA ALA A 130 -2.76 -8.27 18.81
C ALA A 130 -2.59 -7.14 19.86
N GLN A 131 -3.13 -5.96 19.57
CA GLN A 131 -3.14 -4.79 20.45
C GLN A 131 -4.46 -4.58 21.16
N GLN A 132 -5.41 -5.50 21.01
CA GLN A 132 -6.54 -5.53 21.91
C GLN A 132 -5.92 -5.60 23.31
N PRO A 133 -6.06 -4.54 24.14
CA PRO A 133 -5.60 -4.64 25.51
C PRO A 133 -6.29 -5.89 26.01
N ALA A 134 -5.51 -6.85 26.50
CA ALA A 134 -6.07 -7.88 27.34
C ALA A 134 -6.85 -7.09 28.37
N ILE A 135 -8.18 -7.12 28.27
CA ILE A 135 -9.03 -6.69 29.35
C ILE A 135 -8.60 -7.67 30.42
N ALA A 136 -7.63 -7.26 31.24
CA ALA A 136 -7.36 -7.92 32.50
C ALA A 136 -8.77 -8.09 33.06
N PRO A 137 -9.22 -9.33 33.34
CA PRO A 137 -10.59 -9.54 33.79
C PRO A 137 -10.80 -8.51 34.87
N ALA A 138 -11.67 -7.53 34.59
CA ALA A 138 -12.06 -6.53 35.58
C ALA A 138 -12.35 -7.37 36.80
N GLN A 139 -11.51 -7.19 37.85
CA GLN A 139 -11.33 -8.13 38.95
C GLN A 139 -12.58 -8.95 39.04
N THR A 140 -12.52 -10.23 38.63
CA THR A 140 -13.63 -11.15 38.82
C THR A 140 -14.13 -10.83 40.19
N ILE A 141 -15.31 -10.18 40.28
CA ILE A 141 -16.09 -10.22 41.49
C ILE A 141 -16.09 -11.71 41.71
N VAL A 142 -15.44 -12.11 42.80
CA VAL A 142 -15.42 -13.50 43.19
C VAL A 142 -16.90 -13.78 43.37
N THR A 143 -17.54 -14.29 42.33
CA THR A 143 -18.73 -15.10 42.48
C THR A 143 -18.15 -16.30 43.20
N GLN A 144 -18.00 -16.11 44.52
CA GLN A 144 -17.94 -17.23 45.43
C GLN A 144 -19.09 -18.10 44.94
N PRO A 145 -18.90 -19.43 44.78
CA PRO A 145 -20.07 -20.28 44.76
C PRO A 145 -20.86 -19.82 45.99
N ILE A 146 -22.01 -19.18 45.76
CA ILE A 146 -22.96 -18.96 46.82
C ILE A 146 -23.25 -20.39 47.20
N ASP A 147 -22.59 -20.88 48.26
CA ASP A 147 -23.04 -22.04 48.97
C ASP A 147 -24.50 -21.73 49.15
N SER A 148 -25.34 -22.45 48.41
CA SER A 148 -26.77 -22.13 48.36
C SER A 148 -27.36 -22.21 49.75
N ASN A 149 -26.63 -22.79 50.71
CA ASN A 149 -26.99 -22.89 52.10
C ASN A 149 -25.90 -22.37 53.07
N PRO A 150 -25.63 -21.06 53.15
CA PRO A 150 -24.58 -20.53 54.03
C PRO A 150 -24.93 -20.66 55.52
N ASN A 151 -26.21 -20.85 55.85
CA ASN A 151 -26.74 -20.92 57.21
C ASN A 151 -27.24 -22.33 57.60
N GLY A 152 -27.04 -23.34 56.76
CA GLY A 152 -27.43 -24.73 57.07
C GLY A 152 -28.94 -24.98 57.16
N TYR A 153 -29.75 -24.20 56.44
CA TYR A 153 -31.18 -24.38 56.26
C TYR A 153 -31.54 -25.80 55.77
N ARG A 154 -32.66 -26.31 56.26
CA ARG A 154 -33.21 -27.61 55.89
C ARG A 154 -34.71 -27.49 55.83
N CYS A 155 -35.35 -28.27 54.98
CA CYS A 155 -36.81 -28.32 54.90
C CYS A 155 -37.35 -28.93 56.20
N ASP A 156 -37.81 -28.06 57.11
CA ASP A 156 -38.29 -28.38 58.46
C ASP A 156 -39.82 -28.27 58.58
N GLY A 157 -40.52 -28.02 57.47
CA GLY A 157 -41.97 -27.93 57.39
C GLY A 157 -42.53 -26.50 57.47
N ARG A 158 -41.68 -25.47 57.52
CA ARG A 158 -42.11 -24.06 57.40
C ARG A 158 -42.52 -23.73 55.97
N ILE A 159 -43.65 -23.06 55.82
CA ILE A 159 -44.25 -22.74 54.50
C ILE A 159 -44.77 -21.30 54.36
N HIS A 160 -44.71 -20.47 55.41
CA HIS A 160 -45.18 -19.07 55.40
C HIS A 160 -44.09 -18.06 55.83
N CYS A 161 -44.18 -16.82 55.33
CA CYS A 161 -43.25 -15.71 55.59
C CYS A 161 -43.06 -15.38 57.08
N GLY A 162 -44.12 -15.50 57.88
CA GLY A 162 -44.08 -15.31 59.34
C GLY A 162 -43.02 -16.16 60.05
N GLN A 163 -42.66 -17.31 59.46
CA GLN A 163 -41.79 -18.32 60.07
C GLN A 163 -40.31 -18.16 59.67
N MET A 164 -39.99 -17.22 58.78
CA MET A 164 -38.62 -16.96 58.31
C MET A 164 -37.99 -15.82 59.11
N ASN A 165 -36.65 -15.84 59.24
CA ASN A 165 -35.89 -14.80 59.93
C ASN A 165 -35.36 -13.73 58.97
N SER A 166 -35.21 -14.06 57.68
CA SER A 166 -34.78 -13.11 56.64
C SER A 166 -35.36 -13.45 55.26
N ARG A 167 -35.32 -12.45 54.37
CA ARG A 167 -35.75 -12.62 52.98
C ARG A 167 -34.84 -13.58 52.22
N GLU A 168 -33.54 -13.66 52.54
CA GLU A 168 -32.66 -14.67 51.94
C GLU A 168 -32.97 -16.11 52.40
N GLU A 169 -33.40 -16.31 53.66
CA GLU A 169 -33.89 -17.61 54.13
C GLU A 169 -35.14 -18.02 53.35
N ALA A 170 -36.11 -17.11 53.20
CA ALA A 170 -37.34 -17.38 52.47
C ALA A 170 -37.08 -17.76 50.99
N ARG A 171 -36.15 -17.06 50.32
CA ARG A 171 -35.71 -17.36 48.94
C ARG A 171 -35.17 -18.77 48.80
N TRP A 172 -34.32 -19.17 49.74
CA TRP A 172 -33.79 -20.52 49.77
C TRP A 172 -34.89 -21.56 49.94
N PHE A 173 -35.84 -21.35 50.86
CA PHE A 173 -36.96 -22.27 51.06
C PHE A 173 -37.84 -22.40 49.82
N VAL A 174 -38.11 -21.32 49.09
CA VAL A 174 -38.87 -21.38 47.81
C VAL A 174 -38.12 -22.19 46.75
N SER A 175 -36.80 -22.01 46.64
CA SER A 175 -36.00 -22.72 45.63
C SER A 175 -35.65 -24.17 46.00
N ASN A 176 -35.62 -24.53 47.29
CA ASN A 176 -35.07 -25.81 47.75
C ASN A 176 -36.07 -26.71 48.49
N CYS A 177 -37.23 -26.20 48.93
CA CYS A 177 -38.22 -26.98 49.69
C CYS A 177 -39.58 -27.08 48.97
N PRO A 178 -40.17 -28.29 48.89
CA PRO A 178 -41.47 -28.45 48.26
C PRO A 178 -42.60 -27.92 49.15
N GLY A 179 -43.65 -27.34 48.54
CA GLY A 179 -44.89 -26.97 49.22
C GLY A 179 -44.88 -25.62 49.95
N THR A 180 -43.93 -24.74 49.65
CA THR A 180 -43.89 -23.37 50.17
C THR A 180 -45.06 -22.53 49.65
N LYS A 181 -45.57 -21.61 50.48
CA LYS A 181 -46.68 -20.69 50.16
C LYS A 181 -46.30 -19.24 50.42
N MET A 182 -45.06 -18.89 50.09
CA MET A 182 -44.45 -17.57 50.37
C MET A 182 -44.28 -16.73 49.11
N ASP A 183 -44.27 -17.36 47.95
CA ASP A 183 -44.20 -16.75 46.64
C ASP A 183 -45.58 -16.88 45.97
N GLY A 184 -46.34 -15.78 45.95
CA GLY A 184 -47.72 -15.78 45.47
C GLY A 184 -47.82 -15.68 43.95
N ASN A 185 -46.88 -14.97 43.34
CA ASN A 185 -46.73 -14.68 41.91
C ASN A 185 -45.83 -15.71 41.19
N ASN A 186 -45.11 -16.56 41.93
CA ASN A 186 -44.15 -17.55 41.43
C ASN A 186 -43.03 -16.95 40.57
N ASP A 187 -42.54 -15.78 40.95
CA ASP A 187 -41.44 -15.09 40.28
C ASP A 187 -40.08 -15.31 40.95
N GLY A 188 -40.04 -16.09 42.04
CA GLY A 188 -38.83 -16.39 42.81
C GLY A 188 -38.54 -15.40 43.93
N GLU A 189 -39.41 -14.39 44.14
CA GLU A 189 -39.28 -13.38 45.18
C GLU A 189 -40.32 -13.63 46.30
N PRO A 190 -40.00 -14.40 47.36
CA PRO A 190 -40.95 -14.61 48.45
C PRO A 190 -41.12 -13.37 49.33
N CYS A 191 -42.29 -13.29 49.96
CA CYS A 191 -42.60 -12.34 51.03
C CYS A 191 -42.55 -10.86 50.62
N GLU A 192 -42.84 -10.53 49.35
CA GLU A 192 -42.80 -9.15 48.84
C GLU A 192 -43.75 -8.18 49.57
N ASN A 193 -44.83 -8.71 50.14
CA ASN A 193 -45.84 -7.93 50.87
C ASN A 193 -45.64 -7.92 52.40
N ASP A 194 -44.54 -8.49 52.92
CA ASP A 194 -44.25 -8.51 54.36
C ASP A 194 -43.37 -7.32 54.76
N SER A 195 -43.97 -6.31 55.38
CA SER A 195 -43.30 -5.05 55.77
C SER A 195 -42.12 -5.19 56.76
N ARG A 196 -41.82 -6.40 57.25
CA ARG A 196 -40.64 -6.66 58.07
C ARG A 196 -39.34 -6.68 57.25
N TRP A 197 -39.43 -6.82 55.92
CA TRP A 197 -38.30 -6.91 54.99
C TRP A 197 -38.54 -6.16 53.67
#